data_AF-A0A220S450-F1
#
_entry.id   AF-A0A220S450-F1
#
_cell.length_a   1.000
_cell.length_b   1.000
_cell.length_c   1.000
_cell.angle_alpha   90.00
_cell.angle_beta   90.00
_cell.angle_gamma   90.00
#
_symmetry.space_group_name_H-M   'P 1'
#
loop_
_entity.id
_entity.type
_entity.pdbx_description
1 polymer ?
#
loop_
_entity_poly.entity_id
_entity_poly.type
_entity_poly.pdbx_seq_one_letter_code
_entity_poly.pdbx_strand_id
1 'polypeptide(L)' 'MFLSVKRVLKPATYSVIGTYPTAEAAERQAELILLSRGSDVCLNIVQSEKGYTVQTVRWQ' A
#
# COMPACT_ATOMS: atom_id res chain seq x y z
N MET A 1 -2.63 32.87 -15.26
CA MET A 1 -1.74 32.03 -14.43
C MET A 1 -2.56 30.94 -13.74
N PHE A 2 -3.11 29.99 -14.50
CA PHE A 2 -3.88 28.80 -14.05
C PHE A 2 -3.89 27.85 -15.28
N LEU A 3 -3.74 26.53 -15.27
CA LEU A 3 -4.07 25.46 -14.32
C LEU A 3 -2.95 24.43 -14.30
N SER A 4 -2.56 23.98 -13.10
CA SER A 4 -1.72 22.79 -12.95
C SER A 4 -2.53 21.57 -13.38
N VAL A 5 -2.18 20.98 -14.51
CA VAL A 5 -2.67 19.67 -14.94
C VAL A 5 -2.44 18.71 -13.78
N LYS A 6 -3.52 18.30 -13.10
CA LYS A 6 -3.51 17.13 -12.23
C LYS A 6 -3.04 15.98 -13.12
N ARG A 7 -1.78 15.59 -12.99
CA ARG A 7 -1.28 14.34 -13.59
C ARG A 7 -2.20 13.27 -13.03
N VAL A 8 -3.10 12.76 -13.86
CA VAL A 8 -3.81 11.52 -13.57
C VAL A 8 -2.72 10.46 -13.59
N LEU A 9 -2.12 10.21 -12.41
CA LEU A 9 -1.28 9.06 -12.20
C LEU A 9 -2.14 7.87 -12.62
N LYS A 10 -1.63 7.07 -13.55
CA LYS A 10 -2.28 5.86 -14.06
C LYS A 10 -2.90 5.07 -12.89
N PRO A 11 -4.03 4.38 -13.08
CA PRO A 11 -4.69 3.69 -11.98
C PRO A 11 -3.72 2.71 -11.33
N ALA A 12 -3.26 3.06 -10.13
CA ALA A 12 -2.53 2.12 -9.30
C ALA A 12 -3.48 0.98 -8.98
N THR A 13 -3.09 -0.25 -9.27
CA THR A 13 -3.88 -1.41 -8.86
C THR A 13 -3.57 -1.67 -7.40
N TYR A 14 -4.62 -1.69 -6.58
CA TYR A 14 -4.51 -1.99 -5.15
C TYR A 14 -4.98 -3.41 -4.89
N SER A 15 -4.25 -4.15 -4.07
CA SER A 15 -4.66 -5.47 -3.60
C SER A 15 -4.51 -5.54 -2.09
N VAL A 16 -5.57 -5.90 -1.39
CA VAL A 16 -5.55 -6.07 0.06
C VAL A 16 -4.88 -7.38 0.39
N ILE A 17 -3.80 -7.33 1.17
CA ILE A 17 -3.12 -8.54 1.65
C ILE A 17 -3.75 -9.03 2.94
N GLY A 18 -4.10 -8.11 3.85
CA GLY A 18 -4.72 -8.47 5.11
C GLY A 18 -4.95 -7.27 6.02
N THR A 19 -5.76 -7.48 7.05
CA THR A 19 -6.00 -6.51 8.12
C THR A 19 -5.48 -7.07 9.44
N TYR A 20 -4.72 -6.25 10.15
CA TYR A 20 -4.01 -6.61 11.37
C TYR A 20 -4.50 -5.74 12.53
N PRO A 21 -4.54 -6.27 13.76
CA PRO A 21 -5.08 -5.53 14.90
C PRO A 21 -4.19 -4.34 15.33
N THR A 22 -2.88 -4.40 15.05
CA THR A 22 -1.91 -3.36 15.45
C THR A 22 -1.05 -2.92 14.26
N ALA A 23 -0.50 -1.70 14.36
CA ALA A 23 0.40 -1.14 13.36
C ALA A 23 1.66 -2.01 13.22
N GLU A 24 2.27 -2.38 14.35
CA GLU A 24 3.47 -3.23 14.37
C GLU A 24 3.27 -4.57 13.66
N ALA A 25 2.10 -5.20 13.79
CA ALA A 25 1.80 -6.45 13.09
C ALA A 25 1.65 -6.23 11.58
N ALA A 26 1.03 -5.13 11.16
CA ALA A 26 0.93 -4.74 9.76
C ALA A 26 2.32 -4.41 9.16
N GLU A 27 3.16 -3.70 9.91
CA GLU A 27 4.52 -3.33 9.50
C GLU A 27 5.41 -4.57 9.34
N ARG A 28 5.42 -5.47 10.32
CA ARG A 28 6.16 -6.74 10.19
C ARG A 28 5.74 -7.55 8.98
N GLN A 29 4.43 -7.61 8.71
CA GLN A 29 3.97 -8.30 7.52
C GLN A 29 4.43 -7.57 6.24
N ALA A 30 4.35 -6.24 6.22
CA ALA A 30 4.81 -5.46 5.09
C ALA A 30 6.30 -5.69 4.82
N GLU A 31 7.15 -5.71 5.85
CA GLU A 31 8.57 -6.04 5.74
C GLU A 31 8.79 -7.44 5.16
N LEU A 32 8.08 -8.46 5.65
CA LEU A 32 8.17 -9.82 5.12
C LEU A 32 7.79 -9.90 3.63
N ILE A 33 6.79 -9.13 3.21
CA ILE A 33 6.36 -9.09 1.81
C ILE A 33 7.42 -8.41 0.93
N LEU A 34 8.02 -7.31 1.40
CA LEU A 34 9.13 -6.65 0.70
C LEU A 34 10.32 -7.59 0.54
N LEU A 35 10.67 -8.32 1.60
CA LEU A 35 11.75 -9.31 1.59
C LEU A 35 11.45 -10.48 0.63
N SER A 36 10.20 -10.93 0.56
CA SER A 36 9.81 -12.08 -0.27
C SER A 36 9.60 -11.75 -1.75
N ARG A 37 9.12 -10.54 -2.09
CA ARG A 37 8.76 -10.16 -3.47
C ARG A 37 9.76 -9.21 -4.14
N GLY A 38 10.72 -8.68 -3.40
CA GLY A 38 11.73 -7.76 -3.92
C GLY A 38 11.19 -6.36 -4.23
N SER A 39 12.02 -5.52 -4.84
CA SER A 39 11.80 -4.08 -5.03
C SER A 39 10.68 -3.69 -6.01
N ASP A 40 9.98 -4.64 -6.65
CA ASP A 40 8.90 -4.36 -7.61
C ASP A 40 7.53 -4.14 -6.93
N VAL A 41 7.44 -4.35 -5.61
CA VAL A 41 6.18 -4.19 -4.88
C VAL A 41 6.22 -2.94 -3.99
N CYS A 42 5.25 -2.05 -4.17
CA CYS A 42 5.00 -0.98 -3.21
C CYS A 42 3.92 -1.45 -2.23
N LEU A 43 4.07 -1.12 -0.95
CA LEU A 43 3.09 -1.44 0.09
C LEU A 43 2.56 -0.16 0.71
N ASN A 44 1.30 -0.20 1.10
CA ASN A 44 0.63 0.87 1.81
C ASN A 44 -0.07 0.28 3.04
N ILE A 45 0.10 0.91 4.20
CA ILE A 45 -0.57 0.51 5.44
C ILE A 45 -1.60 1.58 5.75
N VAL A 46 -2.87 1.18 5.77
CA VAL A 46 -3.99 2.10 5.95
C VAL A 46 -4.76 1.73 7.20
N GLN A 47 -4.92 2.69 8.11
CA GLN A 47 -5.77 2.50 9.28
C GLN A 47 -7.24 2.38 8.86
N SER A 48 -7.95 1.41 9.43
CA SER A 48 -9.34 1.07 9.17
C SER A 48 -10.06 0.81 10.49
N GLU A 49 -11.40 0.77 10.47
CA GLU A 49 -12.21 0.53 11.68
C GLU A 49 -11.86 -0.78 12.41
N LYS A 50 -11.29 -1.75 11.69
CA LYS A 50 -10.89 -3.07 12.21
C LYS A 50 -9.39 -3.21 12.49
N GLY A 51 -8.61 -2.13 12.41
CA GLY A 51 -7.16 -2.14 12.63
C GLY A 51 -6.36 -1.52 11.48
N TYR A 52 -5.33 -2.21 11.00
CA TYR A 52 -4.40 -1.72 9.98
C TYR A 52 -4.39 -2.66 8.78
N THR A 53 -4.79 -2.14 7.62
CA THR A 53 -4.89 -2.90 6.38
C THR A 53 -3.64 -2.70 5.54
N VAL A 54 -2.92 -3.79 5.26
CA VAL A 54 -1.77 -3.81 4.36
C VAL A 54 -2.27 -4.03 2.94
N GLN A 55 -1.87 -3.13 2.03
CA GLN A 55 -2.26 -3.15 0.63
C GLN A 55 -1.01 -3.10 -0.25
N THR A 56 -0.97 -3.91 -1.31
CA THR A 56 0.02 -3.73 -2.38
C THR A 56 -0.47 -2.69 -3.36
N VAL A 57 0.42 -1.80 -3.77
CA VAL A 57 0.21 -0.82 -4.82
C VAL A 57 1.11 -1.19 -5.98
N ARG A 58 0.52 -1.39 -7.16
CA ARG A 58 1.27 -1.54 -8.40
C ARG A 58 0.93 -0.38 -9.34
N TRP A 59 1.91 0.45 -9.63
CA TRP A 59 1.79 1.51 -10.62
C TRP A 59 1.92 0.90 -12.01
N GLN A 60 0.89 1.01 -12.86
CA GLN A 60 0.93 0.61 -14.28
C GLN A 60 1.56 1.70 -15.15
#